data_AF-A0AAX0NGT9-F1
#
_entry.id   AF-A0AAX0NGT9-F1
#
_cell.length_a   1.000
_cell.length_b   1.000
_cell.length_c   1.000
_cell.angle_alpha   90.00
_cell.angle_beta   90.00
_cell.angle_gamma   90.00
#
_symmetry.space_group_name_H-M   'P 1'
#
loop_
_entity.id
_entity.type
_entity.pdbx_description
1 polymer ?
#
loop_
_entity_poly.entity_id
_entity_poly.type
_entity_poly.pdbx_seq_one_letter_code
_entity_poly.pdbx_strand_id
1 'polypeptide(L)'
;MFKKAFYKGFKLSNYYDNFGTIEEKILKQEFILQKYKNNNFFFFNRVDNLLYYFINDLQNFNLKANYIKILTKTDKQLLQHNDFLKLNHFKEILNYKQMILKKDEIKLKKFTFISKASHEDSKEIYSFFRKYFNQYLFYFSHKNLEEKISDILIYKENQKIRAALIYTQTLNTNFLDFIA
;
A
#
# COMPACT_ATOMS: atom_id res chain seq x y z
N MET A 1 12.44 -16.34 19.59
CA MET A 1 11.64 -15.61 20.61
C MET A 1 10.40 -14.96 20.00
N PHE A 2 10.55 -14.03 19.04
CA PHE A 2 9.44 -13.33 18.41
C PHE A 2 8.38 -14.24 17.77
N LYS A 3 8.78 -15.29 17.03
CA LYS A 3 7.87 -16.30 16.45
C LYS A 3 6.84 -16.84 17.44
N LYS A 4 7.31 -17.24 18.64
CA LYS A 4 6.44 -17.74 19.72
C LYS A 4 5.50 -16.66 20.26
N ALA A 5 5.96 -15.42 20.38
CA ALA A 5 5.14 -14.29 20.80
C ALA A 5 4.09 -13.93 19.75
N PHE A 6 4.45 -13.96 18.46
CA PHE A 6 3.55 -13.68 17.35
C PHE A 6 2.34 -14.63 17.33
N TYR A 7 2.57 -15.94 17.46
CA TYR A 7 1.47 -16.92 17.51
C TYR A 7 0.65 -16.86 18.80
N LYS A 8 1.19 -16.31 19.90
CA LYS A 8 0.40 -16.00 21.10
C LYS A 8 -0.49 -14.76 20.94
N GLY A 9 -0.18 -13.91 19.97
CA GLY A 9 -0.84 -12.64 19.74
C GLY A 9 -0.25 -11.49 20.56
N PHE A 10 -0.66 -10.28 20.17
CA PHE A 10 -0.30 -9.03 20.81
C PHE A 10 -1.57 -8.23 21.09
N LYS A 11 -1.57 -7.40 22.14
CA LYS A 11 -2.70 -6.50 22.44
C LYS A 11 -2.86 -5.43 21.37
N LEU A 12 -1.74 -4.95 20.81
CA LEU A 12 -1.73 -3.89 19.82
C LEU A 12 -0.59 -4.11 18.82
N SER A 13 -0.87 -3.97 17.52
CA SER A 13 0.11 -4.09 16.45
C SER A 13 -0.30 -3.20 15.28
N ASN A 14 0.68 -2.63 14.56
CA ASN A 14 0.45 -1.97 13.27
C ASN A 14 0.98 -2.78 12.07
N TYR A 15 1.25 -4.07 12.28
CA TYR A 15 1.63 -5.00 11.22
C TYR A 15 0.48 -5.97 10.94
N TYR A 16 0.13 -6.14 9.66
CA TYR A 16 -1.09 -6.83 9.23
C TYR A 16 -0.84 -8.08 8.39
N ASP A 17 0.41 -8.35 7.99
CA ASP A 17 0.74 -9.56 7.23
C ASP A 17 1.01 -10.74 8.17
N ASN A 18 1.15 -11.92 7.57
CA ASN A 18 1.45 -13.15 8.30
C ASN A 18 2.92 -13.22 8.74
N PHE A 19 3.22 -14.18 9.61
CA PHE A 19 4.58 -14.38 10.13
C PHE A 19 5.60 -14.72 9.04
N GLY A 20 5.20 -15.43 7.97
CA GLY A 20 6.08 -15.78 6.86
C GLY A 20 6.62 -14.53 6.16
N THR A 21 5.78 -13.53 5.94
CA THR A 21 6.20 -12.23 5.39
C THR A 21 7.23 -11.53 6.29
N ILE A 22 7.05 -11.60 7.61
CA ILE A 22 8.02 -11.05 8.57
C ILE A 22 9.33 -11.83 8.51
N GLU A 23 9.26 -13.16 8.50
CA GLU A 23 10.43 -14.05 8.45
C GLU A 23 11.26 -13.77 7.20
N GLU A 24 10.62 -13.65 6.04
CA GLU A 24 11.28 -13.27 4.78
C GLU A 24 11.93 -11.88 4.86
N LYS A 25 11.24 -10.87 5.39
CA LYS A 25 11.78 -9.51 5.54
C LYS A 25 12.97 -9.45 6.50
N ILE A 26 12.97 -10.28 7.55
CA ILE A 26 14.11 -10.42 8.46
C ILE A 26 15.28 -11.09 7.74
N LEU A 27 15.04 -12.18 7.00
CA LEU A 27 16.07 -12.89 6.24
C LEU A 27 16.73 -11.98 5.18
N LYS A 28 15.94 -11.14 4.52
CA LYS A 28 16.42 -10.13 3.56
C LYS A 28 17.06 -8.90 4.21
N GLN A 29 17.12 -8.84 5.55
CA GLN A 29 17.62 -7.70 6.32
C GLN A 29 16.85 -6.38 6.06
N GLU A 30 15.62 -6.49 5.57
CA GLU A 30 14.70 -5.35 5.42
C GLU A 30 14.14 -4.96 6.78
N PHE A 31 13.78 -5.95 7.60
CA PHE A 31 13.30 -5.78 8.97
C PHE A 31 14.44 -5.92 9.97
N ILE A 32 14.78 -4.81 10.63
CA ILE A 32 15.76 -4.76 11.70
C ILE A 32 15.02 -4.65 13.03
N LEU A 33 15.31 -5.55 13.97
CA LEU A 33 14.82 -5.40 15.34
C LEU A 33 15.49 -4.18 15.98
N GLN A 34 14.74 -3.10 16.14
CA GLN A 34 15.21 -1.85 16.72
C GLN A 34 15.18 -1.89 18.26
N LYS A 35 14.16 -2.52 18.84
CA LYS A 35 14.01 -2.62 20.30
C LYS A 35 13.19 -3.83 20.71
N TYR A 36 13.58 -4.42 21.83
CA TYR A 36 12.84 -5.47 22.52
C TYR A 36 12.82 -5.15 24.02
N LYS A 37 11.62 -4.99 24.61
CA LYS A 37 11.45 -4.71 26.06
C LYS A 37 10.10 -5.23 26.55
N ASN A 38 10.07 -5.96 27.66
CA ASN A 38 8.85 -6.46 28.30
C ASN A 38 7.90 -7.20 27.34
N ASN A 39 8.44 -8.07 26.49
CA ASN A 39 7.68 -8.80 25.47
C ASN A 39 6.98 -7.89 24.42
N ASN A 40 7.46 -6.67 24.26
CA ASN A 40 7.12 -5.76 23.16
C ASN A 40 8.26 -5.75 22.14
N PHE A 41 7.92 -5.73 20.86
CA PHE A 41 8.89 -5.79 19.76
C PHE A 41 8.70 -4.60 18.83
N PHE A 42 9.80 -4.01 18.40
CA PHE A 42 9.84 -2.87 17.50
C PHE A 42 10.80 -3.16 16.36
N PHE A 43 10.28 -3.27 15.15
CA PHE A 43 11.04 -3.52 13.93
C PHE A 43 11.07 -2.26 13.06
N PHE A 44 12.25 -1.84 12.65
CA PHE A 44 12.42 -0.82 11.63
C PHE A 44 12.54 -1.50 10.27
N ASN A 45 11.73 -1.07 9.30
CA ASN A 45 11.83 -1.50 7.93
C ASN A 45 12.65 -0.50 7.12
N ARG A 46 13.77 -0.96 6.56
CA ARG A 46 14.67 -0.12 5.76
C ARG A 46 14.13 0.25 4.39
N VAL A 47 13.16 -0.50 3.88
CA VAL A 47 12.64 -0.32 2.51
C VAL A 47 11.66 0.86 2.45
N ASP A 48 10.71 0.92 3.40
CA ASP A 48 9.70 1.98 3.48
C ASP A 48 9.98 3.01 4.58
N ASN A 49 11.07 2.83 5.35
CA ASN A 49 11.45 3.67 6.49
C ASN A 49 10.37 3.77 7.58
N LEU A 50 9.60 2.71 7.78
CA LEU A 50 8.55 2.63 8.80
C LEU A 50 8.98 1.82 10.03
N LEU A 51 8.45 2.22 11.17
CA LEU A 51 8.48 1.45 12.40
C LEU A 51 7.22 0.59 12.53
N TYR A 52 7.44 -0.69 12.79
CA TYR A 52 6.41 -1.66 13.13
C TYR A 52 6.53 -2.07 14.60
N TYR A 53 5.42 -2.04 15.32
CA TYR A 53 5.35 -2.37 16.74
C TYR A 53 4.42 -3.54 17.01
N PHE A 54 4.76 -4.30 18.03
CA PHE A 54 3.98 -5.41 18.57
C PHE A 54 3.99 -5.27 20.10
N ILE A 55 2.85 -4.90 20.68
CA ILE A 55 2.74 -4.41 22.06
C ILE A 55 1.83 -5.32 22.87
N ASN A 56 2.32 -5.74 24.03
CA ASN A 56 1.61 -6.46 25.08
C ASN A 56 1.43 -5.64 26.35
N ASP A 57 2.34 -4.70 26.61
CA ASP A 57 2.31 -3.85 27.77
C ASP A 57 2.65 -2.41 27.39
N LEU A 58 1.79 -1.48 27.78
CA LEU A 58 1.83 -0.11 27.31
C LEU A 58 2.79 0.71 28.18
N GLN A 59 3.86 1.23 27.58
CA GLN A 59 4.87 2.01 28.29
C GLN A 59 5.44 3.11 27.37
N ASN A 60 6.17 4.07 27.94
CA ASN A 60 7.05 4.92 27.15
C ASN A 60 8.33 4.13 26.84
N PHE A 61 8.59 3.91 25.55
CA PHE A 61 9.71 3.12 25.08
C PHE A 61 10.89 3.99 24.63
N ASN A 62 10.85 5.32 24.71
CA ASN A 62 11.92 6.21 24.20
C ASN A 62 12.41 5.76 22.81
N LEU A 63 11.45 5.66 21.87
CA LEU A 63 11.72 5.19 20.51
C LEU A 63 12.53 6.25 19.75
N LYS A 64 13.34 5.81 18.78
CA LYS A 64 13.98 6.77 17.86
C LYS A 64 12.91 7.45 17.00
N ALA A 65 13.19 8.66 16.54
CA ALA A 65 12.33 9.36 15.59
C ALA A 65 12.14 8.51 14.34
N ASN A 66 10.90 8.09 14.10
CA ASN A 66 10.52 7.19 13.03
C ASN A 66 9.10 7.51 12.58
N TYR A 67 8.76 7.17 11.34
CA TYR A 67 7.38 7.18 10.87
C TYR A 67 6.71 5.84 11.17
N ILE A 68 5.41 5.88 11.41
CA ILE A 68 4.56 4.70 11.52
C ILE A 68 3.41 4.85 10.53
N LYS A 69 2.89 3.72 10.10
CA LYS A 69 1.63 3.64 9.37
C LYS A 69 0.67 2.78 10.15
N ILE A 70 -0.57 3.22 10.27
CA ILE A 70 -1.65 2.47 10.90
C ILE A 70 -2.78 2.36 9.88
N LEU A 71 -3.26 1.13 9.66
CA LEU A 71 -4.39 0.83 8.80
C LEU A 71 -5.50 0.23 9.65
N THR A 72 -6.66 0.88 9.67
CA THR A 72 -7.81 0.41 10.44
C THR A 72 -9.07 0.40 9.58
N LYS A 73 -9.99 -0.52 9.88
CA LYS A 73 -11.29 -0.58 9.19
C LYS A 73 -12.33 0.34 9.84
N THR A 74 -12.11 0.71 11.10
CA THR A 74 -13.06 1.49 11.91
C THR A 74 -12.33 2.48 12.78
N ASP A 75 -12.96 3.63 13.06
CA ASP A 75 -12.42 4.65 13.96
C ASP A 75 -12.17 4.08 15.37
N LYS A 76 -12.98 3.11 15.82
CA LYS A 76 -12.79 2.43 17.12
C LYS A 76 -11.44 1.70 17.22
N GLN A 77 -10.99 1.06 16.14
CA GLN A 77 -9.67 0.42 16.11
C GLN A 77 -8.54 1.45 16.14
N LEU A 78 -8.72 2.60 15.47
CA LEU A 78 -7.74 3.68 15.52
C LEU A 78 -7.58 4.21 16.95
N LEU A 79 -8.69 4.38 17.69
CA LEU A 79 -8.67 4.81 19.09
C LEU A 79 -7.81 3.90 19.99
N GLN A 80 -7.68 2.61 19.68
CA GLN A 80 -6.84 1.67 20.45
C GLN A 80 -5.35 2.02 20.38
N HIS A 81 -4.93 2.78 19.36
CA HIS A 81 -3.54 3.20 19.20
C HIS A 81 -3.23 4.51 19.94
N ASN A 82 -4.23 5.34 20.23
CA ASN A 82 -4.02 6.70 20.72
C ASN A 82 -3.15 6.77 21.99
N ASP A 83 -3.36 5.88 22.95
CA ASP A 83 -2.60 5.88 24.19
C ASP A 83 -1.12 5.55 23.94
N PHE A 84 -0.85 4.58 23.05
CA PHE A 84 0.52 4.28 22.63
C PHE A 84 1.17 5.45 21.91
N LEU A 85 0.46 6.09 20.98
CA LEU A 85 0.96 7.21 20.21
C LEU A 85 1.31 8.39 21.09
N LYS A 86 0.40 8.78 21.99
CA LYS A 86 0.62 9.87 22.95
C LYS A 86 1.79 9.57 23.89
N LEU A 87 1.81 8.36 24.46
CA LEU A 87 2.83 7.95 25.43
C LEU A 87 4.24 7.87 24.82
N ASN A 88 4.33 7.61 23.51
CA ASN A 88 5.59 7.55 22.77
C ASN A 88 5.83 8.79 21.88
N HIS A 89 5.11 9.88 22.15
CA HIS A 89 5.30 11.20 21.53
C HIS A 89 5.17 11.24 20.00
N PHE A 90 4.38 10.33 19.42
CA PHE A 90 4.04 10.40 18.00
C PHE A 90 3.08 11.56 17.73
N LYS A 91 3.27 12.23 16.60
CA LYS A 91 2.37 13.28 16.09
C LYS A 91 1.69 12.77 14.83
N GLU A 92 0.40 13.03 14.70
CA GLU A 92 -0.34 12.76 13.48
C GLU A 92 0.10 13.75 12.39
N ILE A 93 0.47 13.23 11.22
CA ILE A 93 0.95 14.04 10.10
C ILE A 93 -0.07 14.02 8.96
N LEU A 94 -0.65 12.85 8.66
CA LEU A 94 -1.60 12.67 7.56
C LEU A 94 -2.68 11.66 7.98
N ASN A 95 -3.91 11.91 7.54
CA ASN A 95 -5.05 11.02 7.74
C ASN A 95 -5.86 10.92 6.45
N TYR A 96 -6.03 9.71 5.95
CA TYR A 96 -6.76 9.42 4.73
C TYR A 96 -7.88 8.43 5.03
N LYS A 97 -9.12 8.80 4.70
CA LYS A 97 -10.24 7.87 4.70
C LYS A 97 -10.35 7.22 3.33
N GLN A 98 -10.18 5.90 3.28
CA GLN A 98 -10.40 5.16 2.04
C GLN A 98 -11.88 5.31 1.62
N MET A 99 -12.10 5.68 0.35
CA MET A 99 -13.44 5.70 -0.21
C MET A 99 -13.91 4.27 -0.46
N ILE A 100 -15.10 3.93 0.03
CA ILE A 100 -15.76 2.66 -0.25
C ILE A 100 -16.85 2.93 -1.29
N LEU A 101 -16.78 2.22 -2.42
CA LEU A 101 -17.83 2.26 -3.43
C LEU A 101 -19.10 1.61 -2.85
N LYS A 102 -20.12 2.41 -2.53
CA LYS A 102 -21.44 1.90 -2.13
C LYS A 102 -22.08 1.26 -3.36
N LYS A 103 -22.39 -0.03 -3.24
CA LYS A 103 -22.68 -0.94 -4.36
C LYS A 103 -24.17 -0.96 -4.74
N ASP A 104 -24.92 0.06 -4.34
CA ASP A 104 -26.35 0.09 -4.61
C ASP A 104 -26.53 0.55 -6.06
N GLU A 105 -26.63 -0.44 -6.96
CA GLU A 105 -27.05 -0.33 -8.37
C GLU A 105 -26.01 0.01 -9.46
N ILE A 106 -24.75 -0.45 -9.36
CA ILE A 106 -23.87 -0.43 -10.55
C ILE A 106 -24.31 -1.54 -11.52
N LYS A 107 -25.22 -1.21 -12.44
CA LYS A 107 -25.44 -2.01 -13.65
C LYS A 107 -24.20 -1.89 -14.51
N LEU A 108 -23.37 -2.94 -14.53
CA LEU A 108 -22.20 -3.04 -15.39
C LEU A 108 -22.63 -2.92 -16.86
N LYS A 109 -22.52 -1.72 -17.42
CA LYS A 109 -22.66 -1.52 -18.86
C LYS A 109 -21.36 -1.99 -19.50
N LYS A 110 -21.47 -2.98 -20.40
CA LYS A 110 -20.35 -3.31 -21.29
C LYS A 110 -20.19 -2.16 -22.27
N PHE A 111 -19.10 -1.42 -22.13
CA PHE A 111 -18.73 -0.39 -23.09
C PHE A 111 -17.90 -1.04 -24.18
N THR A 112 -18.43 -1.11 -25.41
CA THR A 112 -17.76 -1.73 -26.56
C THR A 112 -16.56 -0.92 -27.06
N PHE A 113 -16.41 0.32 -26.59
CA PHE A 113 -15.32 1.22 -26.95
C PHE A 113 -14.12 1.18 -25.99
N ILE A 114 -14.20 0.39 -24.91
CA ILE A 114 -13.08 0.16 -23.99
C ILE A 114 -12.50 -1.22 -24.29
N SER A 115 -11.20 -1.30 -24.55
CA SER A 115 -10.49 -2.55 -24.82
C SER A 115 -9.23 -2.65 -23.98
N LYS A 116 -8.70 -3.88 -23.84
CA LYS A 116 -7.32 -4.05 -23.37
C LYS A 116 -6.35 -3.46 -24.39
N ALA A 117 -5.26 -2.89 -23.90
CA ALA A 117 -4.17 -2.43 -24.73
C ALA A 117 -3.43 -3.60 -25.39
N SER A 118 -2.89 -3.37 -26.58
CA SER A 118 -1.92 -4.27 -27.24
C SER A 118 -0.50 -3.68 -27.13
N HIS A 119 0.52 -4.50 -27.41
CA HIS A 119 1.91 -4.02 -27.42
C HIS A 119 2.13 -2.85 -28.41
N GLU A 120 1.35 -2.78 -29.49
CA GLU A 120 1.41 -1.69 -30.48
C GLU A 120 1.01 -0.34 -29.86
N ASP A 121 0.19 -0.34 -28.81
CA ASP A 121 -0.33 0.85 -28.15
C ASP A 121 0.69 1.48 -27.17
N SER A 122 1.71 0.72 -26.74
CA SER A 122 2.60 1.10 -25.64
C SER A 122 3.22 2.50 -25.80
N LYS A 123 3.71 2.82 -27.00
CA LYS A 123 4.34 4.13 -27.28
C LYS A 123 3.34 5.28 -27.14
N GLU A 124 2.12 5.08 -27.63
CA GLU A 124 1.05 6.09 -27.54
C GLU A 124 0.58 6.23 -26.10
N ILE A 125 0.40 5.13 -25.36
CA ILE A 125 0.01 5.12 -23.94
C ILE A 125 1.02 5.89 -23.09
N TYR A 126 2.31 5.61 -23.27
CA TYR A 126 3.36 6.31 -22.56
C TYR A 126 3.30 7.82 -22.83
N SER A 127 3.21 8.19 -24.10
CA SER A 127 3.14 9.59 -24.52
C SER A 127 1.86 10.28 -24.03
N PHE A 128 0.74 9.55 -23.96
CA PHE A 128 -0.53 10.03 -23.44
C PHE A 128 -0.44 10.36 -21.95
N PHE A 129 0.01 9.43 -21.11
CA PHE A 129 0.12 9.66 -19.67
C PHE A 129 1.12 10.77 -19.31
N ARG A 130 2.23 10.90 -20.05
CA ARG A 130 3.22 11.96 -19.85
C ARG A 130 2.67 13.38 -20.10
N LYS A 131 1.50 13.54 -20.73
CA LYS A 131 0.82 14.84 -20.86
C LYS A 131 0.15 15.28 -19.55
N TYR A 132 -0.32 14.33 -18.75
CA TYR A 132 -1.09 14.59 -17.53
C TYR A 132 -0.26 14.41 -16.26
N PHE A 133 0.74 13.52 -16.30
CA PHE A 133 1.56 13.19 -15.16
C PHE A 133 3.03 13.51 -15.46
N ASN A 134 3.67 14.24 -14.55
CA ASN A 134 5.11 14.47 -14.63
C ASN A 134 5.89 13.17 -14.39
N GLN A 135 7.19 13.19 -14.69
CA GLN A 135 8.06 12.02 -14.56
C GLN A 135 8.21 11.45 -13.14
N TYR A 136 7.92 12.25 -12.11
CA TYR A 136 7.99 11.81 -10.72
C TYR A 136 6.72 11.09 -10.27
N LEU A 137 5.58 11.42 -10.90
CA LEU A 137 4.31 10.76 -10.65
C LEU A 137 4.13 9.54 -11.55
N PHE A 138 4.42 9.66 -12.86
CA PHE A 138 4.37 8.55 -13.80
C PHE A 138 5.73 7.86 -13.89
N TYR A 139 5.96 6.94 -12.96
CA TYR A 139 7.25 6.28 -12.73
C TYR A 139 7.54 5.10 -13.69
N PHE A 140 6.68 4.84 -14.67
CA PHE A 140 6.94 3.81 -15.66
C PHE A 140 8.06 4.25 -16.63
N SER A 141 9.00 3.35 -16.90
CA SER A 141 9.79 3.39 -18.13
C SER A 141 8.95 2.80 -19.28
N HIS A 142 9.34 3.05 -20.54
CA HIS A 142 8.68 2.39 -21.68
C HIS A 142 8.68 0.86 -21.54
N LYS A 143 9.81 0.28 -21.15
CA LYS A 143 9.94 -1.18 -20.96
C LYS A 143 9.00 -1.69 -19.87
N ASN A 144 8.94 -1.03 -18.73
CA ASN A 144 8.09 -1.45 -17.61
C ASN A 144 6.60 -1.32 -17.96
N LEU A 145 6.24 -0.35 -18.83
CA LEU A 145 4.88 -0.19 -19.32
C LEU A 145 4.49 -1.33 -20.27
N GLU A 146 5.39 -1.75 -21.17
CA GLU A 146 5.17 -2.89 -22.08
C GLU A 146 4.94 -4.20 -21.32
N GLU A 147 5.70 -4.44 -20.25
CA GLU A 147 5.53 -5.61 -19.38
C GLU A 147 4.16 -5.64 -18.69
N LYS A 148 3.54 -4.46 -18.48
CA LYS A 148 2.22 -4.30 -17.86
C LYS A 148 1.06 -4.17 -18.85
N ILE A 149 1.30 -4.33 -20.16
CA ILE A 149 0.28 -4.00 -21.18
C ILE A 149 -1.06 -4.73 -20.99
N SER A 150 -1.03 -5.95 -20.47
CA SER A 150 -2.22 -6.78 -20.19
C SER A 150 -3.15 -6.19 -19.13
N ASP A 151 -2.62 -5.28 -18.32
CA ASP A 151 -3.27 -4.63 -17.18
C ASP A 151 -3.57 -3.15 -17.49
N ILE A 152 -3.68 -2.82 -18.78
CA ILE A 152 -4.05 -1.49 -19.26
C ILE A 152 -5.34 -1.59 -20.08
N LEU A 153 -6.31 -0.75 -19.73
CA LEU A 153 -7.51 -0.50 -20.51
C LEU A 153 -7.37 0.83 -21.25
N ILE A 154 -7.77 0.84 -22.51
CA ILE A 154 -7.72 2.03 -23.37
C ILE A 154 -9.09 2.31 -23.98
N TYR A 155 -9.33 3.59 -24.21
CA TYR A 155 -10.43 4.09 -25.02
C TYR A 155 -9.85 4.87 -26.19
N LYS A 156 -10.24 4.47 -27.40
CA LYS A 156 -9.80 5.08 -28.65
C LYS A 156 -10.95 5.78 -29.37
N GLU A 157 -10.71 6.99 -29.85
CA GLU A 157 -11.56 7.67 -30.85
C GLU A 157 -10.72 7.96 -32.08
N ASN A 158 -11.24 7.65 -33.27
CA ASN A 158 -10.51 7.84 -34.53
C ASN A 158 -9.08 7.25 -34.48
N GLN A 159 -8.98 6.04 -33.91
CA GLN A 159 -7.75 5.28 -33.71
C GLN A 159 -6.72 5.90 -32.75
N LYS A 160 -7.05 7.01 -32.07
CA LYS A 160 -6.19 7.67 -31.07
C LYS A 160 -6.67 7.43 -29.66
N ILE A 161 -5.75 7.22 -28.73
CA ILE A 161 -6.04 7.05 -27.32
C ILE A 161 -6.56 8.37 -26.73
N ARG A 162 -7.76 8.31 -26.17
CA ARG A 162 -8.45 9.44 -25.52
C ARG A 162 -8.55 9.29 -24.02
N ALA A 163 -8.59 8.06 -23.54
CA ALA A 163 -8.45 7.74 -22.13
C ALA A 163 -7.70 6.42 -21.96
N ALA A 164 -6.96 6.30 -20.86
CA ALA A 164 -6.26 5.09 -20.49
C ALA A 164 -6.29 4.88 -18.98
N LEU A 165 -6.36 3.62 -18.58
CA LEU A 165 -6.38 3.18 -17.19
C LEU A 165 -5.37 2.06 -17.00
N ILE A 166 -4.44 2.24 -16.07
CA ILE A 166 -3.49 1.22 -15.63
C ILE A 166 -3.97 0.70 -14.28
N TYR A 167 -4.09 -0.62 -14.14
CA TYR A 167 -4.43 -1.26 -12.88
C TYR A 167 -3.41 -2.34 -12.52
N THR A 168 -3.32 -2.68 -11.24
CA THR A 168 -2.58 -3.85 -10.77
C THR A 168 -3.56 -4.86 -10.20
N GLN A 169 -3.54 -6.08 -10.73
CA GLN A 169 -4.36 -7.17 -10.22
C GLN A 169 -3.59 -7.98 -9.18
N THR A 170 -4.26 -8.23 -8.05
CA THR A 170 -3.82 -9.16 -7.00
C THR A 170 -4.92 -10.19 -6.76
N LEU A 171 -4.64 -11.26 -5.98
CA LEU A 171 -5.49 -12.45 -5.85
C LEU A 171 -7.01 -12.18 -5.83
N ASN A 172 -7.47 -11.19 -5.06
CA ASN A 172 -8.90 -10.87 -4.93
C ASN A 172 -9.23 -9.39 -5.14
N THR A 173 -8.25 -8.58 -5.58
CA THR A 173 -8.39 -7.12 -5.59
C THR A 173 -7.67 -6.49 -6.77
N ASN A 174 -8.31 -5.51 -7.40
CA ASN A 174 -7.70 -4.66 -8.42
C ASN A 174 -7.41 -3.29 -7.79
N PHE A 175 -6.19 -2.81 -7.98
CA PHE A 175 -5.77 -1.47 -7.59
C PHE A 175 -5.71 -0.60 -8.83
N LEU A 176 -6.32 0.59 -8.76
CA LEU A 176 -6.16 1.59 -9.79
C LEU A 176 -4.80 2.27 -9.59
N ASP A 177 -3.89 2.12 -10.55
CA ASP A 177 -2.57 2.74 -10.51
C ASP A 177 -2.63 4.15 -11.12
N PHE A 178 -3.17 4.25 -12.35
CA PHE A 178 -3.32 5.51 -13.09
C PHE A 178 -4.61 5.54 -13.90
N ILE A 179 -5.21 6.72 -14.05
CA ILE A 179 -6.29 7.00 -14.99
C ILE A 179 -6.12 8.42 -15.54
N ALA A 180 -6.24 8.58 -16.85
CA ALA A 180 -6.24 9.87 -17.54
C ALA A 180 -7.04 9.81 -18.83
#